data_AF-A0A7J9ZI21-F1
#
_entry.id   AF-A0A7J9ZI21-F1
#
_cell.length_a   1.000
_cell.length_b   1.000
_cell.length_c   1.000
_cell.angle_alpha   90.00
_cell.angle_beta   90.00
_cell.angle_gamma   90.00
#
_symmetry.space_group_name_H-M   'P 1'
#
loop_
_entity.id
_entity.type
_entity.pdbx_description
1 polymer ?
#
loop_
_entity_poly.entity_id
_entity_poly.type
_entity_poly.pdbx_seq_one_letter_code
_entity_poly.pdbx_strand_id
1 'polypeptide(L)'
;MRLVNVWPMRCRGKYRPVMDTRVFTLRLMMRTGEARRRREAVGASYPEAGESASPPVHPSTIHRWETGERLPHGAAAVAYLDVLEAFARLIEREGAA
;
A
#
# COMPACT_ATOMS: atom_id res chain seq x y z
N MET A 1 42.37 -8.61 16.88
CA MET A 1 41.25 -9.09 16.04
C MET A 1 39.97 -8.47 16.59
N ARG A 2 39.32 -7.61 15.79
CA ARG A 2 38.05 -6.87 15.98
C ARG A 2 37.81 -6.13 17.31
N LEU A 3 38.02 -4.81 17.29
CA LEU A 3 37.23 -3.87 18.08
C LEU A 3 36.33 -3.07 17.14
N VAL A 4 35.05 -3.10 17.48
CA VAL A 4 33.90 -2.51 16.83
C VAL A 4 34.07 -0.99 16.65
N ASN A 5 33.96 -0.52 15.40
CA ASN A 5 33.85 0.90 15.13
C ASN A 5 32.47 1.38 15.60
N VAL A 6 32.49 2.15 16.68
CA VAL A 6 31.36 2.87 17.24
C VAL A 6 31.02 4.03 16.29
N TRP A 7 29.93 3.90 15.54
CA TRP A 7 29.40 5.01 14.74
C TRP A 7 28.85 6.11 15.67
N PRO A 8 29.28 7.38 15.53
CA PRO A 8 28.73 8.45 16.35
C PRO A 8 27.34 8.82 15.81
N MET A 9 26.33 8.48 16.59
CA MET A 9 24.95 8.94 16.44
C MET A 9 24.89 10.46 16.52
N ARG A 10 24.49 11.11 15.42
CA ARG A 10 23.79 12.39 15.45
C ARG A 10 22.45 12.24 14.72
N CYS A 11 21.50 11.60 15.38
CA CYS A 11 20.10 11.58 14.96
C CYS A 11 19.32 12.59 15.81
N ARG A 12 19.17 13.84 15.33
CA ARG A 12 18.12 14.73 15.83
C ARG A 12 16.89 14.53 14.95
N GLY A 13 15.86 13.88 15.48
CA GLY A 13 14.53 13.85 14.87
C GLY A 13 13.90 12.47 14.75
N LYS A 14 13.21 12.05 15.82
CA LYS A 14 12.02 11.16 15.81
C LYS A 14 12.11 9.86 15.00
N TYR A 15 13.01 8.94 15.36
CA TYR A 15 12.76 7.52 15.03
C TYR A 15 11.65 6.99 15.95
N ARG A 16 10.41 6.95 15.45
CA ARG A 16 9.34 6.13 16.03
C ARG A 16 9.25 4.86 15.17
N PRO A 17 9.73 3.68 15.62
CA PRO A 17 9.46 2.45 14.92
C PRO A 17 8.04 2.01 15.29
N VAL A 18 7.05 2.76 14.81
CA VAL A 18 5.69 2.24 14.76
C VAL A 18 5.63 1.49 13.43
N MET A 19 5.60 0.16 13.50
CA MET A 19 5.25 -0.67 12.36
C MET A 19 4.03 -0.03 11.67
N ASP A 20 4.18 0.37 10.41
CA ASP A 20 3.12 1.07 9.69
C ASP A 20 1.94 0.11 9.49
N THR A 21 0.92 0.25 10.34
CA THR A 21 -0.27 -0.60 10.36
C THR A 21 -0.97 -0.60 9.01
N ARG A 22 -0.83 0.46 8.22
CA ARG A 22 -1.41 0.61 6.89
C ARG A 22 -0.86 -0.43 5.91
N VAL A 23 0.43 -0.75 5.98
CA VAL A 23 1.01 -1.82 5.15
C VAL A 23 0.40 -3.17 5.51
N PHE A 24 0.11 -3.43 6.78
CA PHE A 24 -0.56 -4.67 7.21
C PHE A 24 -2.04 -4.70 6.80
N THR A 25 -2.74 -3.56 6.85
CA THR A 25 -4.09 -3.43 6.31
C THR A 25 -4.10 -3.82 4.83
N LEU A 26 -3.19 -3.26 4.03
CA LEU A 26 -3.11 -3.62 2.62
C LEU A 26 -2.79 -5.11 2.43
N ARG A 27 -1.84 -5.67 3.19
CA ARG A 27 -1.54 -7.11 3.13
C ARG A 27 -2.75 -7.98 3.47
N LEU A 28 -3.55 -7.57 4.44
CA LEU A 28 -4.79 -8.26 4.80
C LEU A 28 -5.80 -8.18 3.65
N MET A 29 -5.96 -7.01 3.02
CA MET A 29 -6.85 -6.83 1.88
C MET A 29 -6.39 -7.65 0.67
N MET A 30 -5.09 -7.73 0.41
CA MET A 30 -4.53 -8.60 -0.65
C MET A 30 -4.84 -10.06 -0.37
N ARG A 31 -4.60 -10.53 0.87
CA ARG A 31 -4.86 -11.91 1.28
C ARG A 31 -6.32 -12.31 1.16
N THR A 32 -7.25 -11.41 1.46
CA THR A 32 -8.70 -11.66 1.38
C THR A 32 -9.29 -11.40 0.00
N GLY A 33 -8.48 -10.93 -0.97
CA GLY A 33 -8.92 -10.48 -2.29
C GLY A 33 -9.77 -9.20 -2.26
N GLU A 34 -9.85 -8.51 -1.13
CA GLU A 34 -10.65 -7.30 -0.97
C GLU A 34 -10.11 -6.14 -1.83
N ALA A 35 -8.79 -6.01 -1.94
CA ALA A 35 -8.16 -5.00 -2.78
C ALA A 35 -8.65 -5.12 -4.24
N ARG A 36 -8.59 -6.34 -4.78
CA ARG A 36 -9.07 -6.66 -6.13
C ARG A 36 -10.57 -6.35 -6.28
N ARG A 37 -11.41 -6.78 -5.33
CA ARG A 37 -12.85 -6.53 -5.37
C ARG A 37 -13.18 -5.04 -5.40
N ARG A 38 -12.52 -4.22 -4.56
CA ARG A 38 -12.74 -2.77 -4.54
C ARG A 38 -12.31 -2.12 -5.85
N ARG A 39 -11.19 -2.54 -6.43
CA ARG A 39 -10.72 -2.05 -7.73
C ARG A 39 -11.70 -2.41 -8.84
N GLU A 40 -12.14 -3.67 -8.91
CA GLU A 40 -13.08 -4.14 -9.93
C GLU A 40 -14.48 -3.52 -9.77
N ALA A 41 -14.92 -3.26 -8.53
CA ALA A 41 -16.22 -2.64 -8.26
C ALA A 41 -16.35 -1.22 -8.82
N VAL A 42 -15.25 -0.47 -8.88
CA VAL A 42 -15.22 0.86 -9.54
C VAL A 42 -14.82 0.78 -11.02
N GLY A 43 -14.64 -0.42 -11.57
CA GLY A 43 -14.24 -0.62 -12.97
C GLY A 43 -12.79 -0.24 -13.29
N ALA A 44 -11.94 -0.01 -12.28
CA ALA A 44 -10.58 0.48 -12.50
C ALA A 44 -9.63 -0.62 -13.02
N SER A 45 -8.94 -0.32 -14.11
CA SER A 45 -7.82 -1.14 -14.60
C SER A 45 -6.57 -1.00 -13.70
N TYR A 46 -5.59 -1.89 -13.86
CA TYR A 46 -4.32 -1.77 -13.12
C TYR A 46 -3.56 -0.47 -13.42
N PRO A 47 -3.46 0.00 -14.69
CA PRO A 47 -2.91 1.33 -15.01
C PRO A 47 -3.59 2.46 -14.26
N GLU A 48 -4.93 2.56 -14.35
CA GLU A 48 -5.68 3.65 -13.74
C GLU A 48 -5.55 3.66 -12.22
N ALA A 49 -5.63 2.48 -11.59
CA ALA A 49 -5.46 2.35 -10.15
C ALA A 49 -4.04 2.71 -9.68
N GLY A 50 -3.03 2.40 -10.50
CA GLY A 50 -1.63 2.71 -10.23
C GLY A 50 -1.28 4.18 -10.40
N GLU A 51 -1.79 4.82 -11.44
CA GLU A 51 -1.63 6.25 -11.72
C GLU A 51 -2.36 7.14 -10.70
N SER A 52 -3.45 6.64 -10.12
CA SER A 52 -4.20 7.32 -9.06
C SER A 52 -3.44 7.41 -7.72
N ALA A 53 -2.38 6.62 -7.54
CA ALA A 53 -1.57 6.64 -6.34
C ALA A 53 -0.55 7.78 -6.36
N SER A 54 -0.18 8.30 -5.18
CA SER A 54 0.88 9.30 -5.03
C SER A 54 1.91 8.87 -3.97
N PRO A 55 3.13 8.44 -4.37
CA PRO A 55 3.61 8.34 -5.75
C PRO A 55 2.90 7.23 -6.56
N PRO A 56 2.90 7.33 -7.92
CA PRO A 56 2.31 6.30 -8.77
C PRO A 56 2.91 4.92 -8.53
N VAL A 57 2.07 3.90 -8.56
CA VAL A 57 2.47 2.50 -8.38
C VAL A 57 2.37 1.79 -9.72
N HIS A 58 3.45 1.12 -10.13
CA HIS A 58 3.48 0.46 -11.43
C HIS A 58 2.41 -0.65 -11.53
N PRO A 59 1.69 -0.80 -12.67
CA PRO A 59 0.58 -1.75 -12.81
C PRO A 59 0.97 -3.21 -12.54
N SER A 60 2.17 -3.61 -12.98
CA SER A 60 2.70 -4.96 -12.70
C SER A 60 2.98 -5.19 -11.21
N THR A 61 3.26 -4.14 -10.44
CA THR A 61 3.43 -4.25 -8.98
C THR A 61 2.10 -4.55 -8.32
N ILE A 62 1.03 -3.85 -8.73
CA ILE A 62 -0.33 -4.09 -8.25
C ILE A 62 -0.77 -5.51 -8.60
N HIS A 63 -0.57 -5.93 -9.85
CA HIS A 63 -0.88 -7.29 -10.27
C HIS A 63 -0.20 -8.35 -9.40
N ARG A 64 1.12 -8.20 -9.14
CA ARG A 64 1.89 -9.10 -8.28
C ARG A 64 1.42 -9.12 -6.83
N TRP A 65 0.90 -8.00 -6.33
CA TRP A 65 0.32 -7.94 -4.99
C TRP A 65 -1.03 -8.64 -4.93
N GLU A 66 -1.91 -8.40 -5.91
CA GLU A 66 -3.24 -9.01 -5.96
C GLU A 66 -3.20 -10.52 -6.21
N THR A 67 -2.20 -11.01 -6.96
CA THR A 67 -2.00 -12.45 -7.18
C THR A 67 -1.22 -13.14 -6.06
N GLY A 68 -0.68 -12.37 -5.11
CA GLY A 68 0.13 -12.90 -4.01
C GLY A 68 1.56 -13.30 -4.41
N GLU A 69 2.01 -13.02 -5.64
CA GLU A 69 3.41 -13.23 -6.06
C GLU A 69 4.38 -12.42 -5.18
N ARG A 70 3.96 -11.23 -4.74
CA ARG A 70 4.73 -10.37 -3.84
C ARG A 70 3.87 -9.75 -2.75
N LEU A 71 4.47 -9.50 -1.60
CA LEU A 71 3.82 -8.77 -0.52
C LEU A 71 4.01 -7.25 -0.68
N PRO A 72 2.97 -6.43 -0.45
CA PRO A 72 3.12 -4.98 -0.37
C PRO A 72 4.09 -4.55 0.73
N HIS A 73 4.89 -3.53 0.44
CA HIS A 73 5.82 -2.92 1.40
C HIS A 73 6.12 -1.45 1.06
N GLY A 74 6.58 -0.70 2.07
CA GLY A 74 7.07 0.67 1.92
C GLY A 74 6.01 1.67 1.50
N ALA A 75 6.46 2.83 1.00
CA ALA A 75 5.60 3.96 0.67
C ALA A 75 4.60 3.65 -0.47
N ALA A 76 4.99 2.82 -1.44
CA ALA A 76 4.09 2.42 -2.54
C ALA A 76 2.87 1.64 -2.04
N ALA A 77 3.05 0.79 -1.03
CA ALA A 77 1.94 0.07 -0.41
C ALA A 77 0.96 1.03 0.30
N VAL A 78 1.51 2.05 0.97
CA VAL A 78 0.69 3.07 1.63
C VAL A 78 -0.09 3.89 0.60
N ALA A 79 0.58 4.35 -0.45
CA ALA A 79 -0.05 5.13 -1.52
C ALA A 79 -1.16 4.35 -2.23
N TYR A 80 -0.97 3.04 -2.45
CA TYR A 80 -2.00 2.21 -3.05
C TYR A 80 -3.18 1.94 -2.10
N LEU A 81 -2.93 1.83 -0.79
CA LEU A 81 -4.02 1.72 0.19
C LEU A 81 -4.93 2.96 0.16
N ASP A 82 -4.36 4.16 0.05
CA ASP A 82 -5.14 5.40 -0.04
C ASP A 82 -6.11 5.40 -1.23
N VAL A 83 -5.68 4.86 -2.37
CA VAL A 83 -6.53 4.68 -3.56
C VAL A 83 -7.68 3.72 -3.26
N LEU A 84 -7.40 2.57 -2.64
CA LEU A 84 -8.44 1.59 -2.31
C LEU A 84 -9.44 2.09 -1.27
N GLU A 85 -9.01 2.96 -0.34
CA GLU A 85 -9.90 3.64 0.59
C GLU A 85 -10.76 4.69 -0.12
N ALA A 86 -10.21 5.39 -1.11
CA ALA A 86 -11.00 6.29 -1.95
C ALA A 86 -12.06 5.53 -2.77
N PHE A 87 -11.71 4.38 -3.34
CA PHE A 87 -12.65 3.51 -4.05
C PHE A 87 -13.76 3.00 -3.13
N ALA A 88 -13.43 2.59 -1.89
CA ALA A 88 -14.44 2.21 -0.91
C ALA A 88 -15.46 3.32 -0.65
N ARG A 89 -15.00 4.56 -0.46
CA ARG A 89 -15.88 5.73 -0.29
C ARG A 89 -16.75 6.01 -1.52
N LEU A 90 -16.27 5.74 -2.73
CA LEU A 90 -17.08 5.87 -3.96
C LEU A 90 -18.18 4.81 -4.00
N ILE A 91 -17.83 3.55 -3.73
CA ILE A 91 -18.78 2.43 -3.68
C ILE A 91 -19.87 2.69 -2.63
N GLU A 92 -19.49 3.14 -1.43
CA GLU A 92 -20.42 3.49 -0.36
C GLU A 92 -21.40 4.60 -0.76
N ARG A 93 -20.94 5.59 -1.55
CA ARG A 93 -21.79 6.68 -2.04
C ARG A 93 -22.77 6.21 -3.10
N GLU A 94 -22.36 5.31 -3.99
CA GLU A 94 -23.23 4.76 -5.03
C GLU A 94 -24.24 3.75 -4.47
N GLY A 95 -23.86 2.97 -3.47
CA GLY A 95 -24.78 2.04 -2.79
C GLY A 95 -25.74 2.68 -1.79
N ALA A 96 -25.55 3.96 -1.45
CA ALA A 96 -26.45 4.74 -0.60
C ALA A 96 -27.57 5.47 -1.38
N ALA A 97 -27.56 5.35 -2.72
CA ALA A 97 -28.57 5.89 -3.63
C ALA A 97 -29.55 4.79 -4.08
#